data_AF-A0AAE8J337-F1
#
_entry.id   AF-A0AAE8J337-F1
#
_cell.length_a   1.000
_cell.length_b   1.000
_cell.length_c   1.000
_cell.angle_alpha   90.00
_cell.angle_beta   90.00
_cell.angle_gamma   90.00
#
_symmetry.space_group_name_H-M   'P 1'
#
loop_
_entity.id
_entity.type
_entity.pdbx_description
1 polymer ?
#
loop_
_entity_poly.entity_id
_entity_poly.type
_entity_poly.pdbx_seq_one_letter_code
_entity_poly.pdbx_strand_id
1 'polypeptide(L)'
;MDATTFFAYARRAPFGGRLSQGQIDGMNALFRCWDSHKIPGPDNRLLAYILASVFHETGGTMLPVRETFASTDAGAIAALDKAYKAGRLGQVSEPYWRKDADKKSWFGRGQIQLTHKFNYDALGKRIEVDLVGNPSLALDLDISAEIAIVGMLEGLFTGKKLLAYFNLKKDDPVGARAVVNGRDKAKLIAGYYKSFLDALEAAALAYHQGQPDDVADRDAQADNVPAMKSKSLLTIIGSFLGAIGLGAVDDLKGVVESGATLFGAISNPWAFGSLVFATVGAVVLTWLVGSGRITINRSAVR
;
A
#
# COMPACT_ATOMS: atom_id res chain seq x y z
N MET A 1 -8.26 -17.10 -13.52
CA MET A 1 -8.82 -16.71 -12.21
C MET A 1 -9.98 -15.75 -12.43
N ASP A 2 -11.06 -15.87 -11.67
CA ASP A 2 -12.14 -14.87 -11.65
C ASP A 2 -11.73 -13.65 -10.82
N ALA A 3 -11.38 -12.54 -11.48
CA ALA A 3 -10.87 -11.35 -10.80
C ALA A 3 -11.90 -10.71 -9.86
N THR A 4 -13.19 -10.78 -10.21
CA THR A 4 -14.29 -10.22 -9.42
C THR A 4 -14.34 -10.86 -8.03
N THR A 5 -14.38 -12.19 -7.98
CA THR A 5 -14.40 -12.96 -6.73
C THR A 5 -13.15 -12.69 -5.90
N PHE A 6 -11.97 -12.67 -6.52
CA PHE A 6 -10.74 -12.38 -5.80
C PHE A 6 -10.80 -11.01 -5.08
N PHE A 7 -11.15 -9.94 -5.80
CA PHE A 7 -11.17 -8.59 -5.22
C PHE A 7 -12.28 -8.42 -4.17
N ALA A 8 -13.42 -9.10 -4.33
CA ALA A 8 -14.49 -9.11 -3.34
C ALA A 8 -14.04 -9.73 -2.01
N TYR A 9 -13.32 -10.86 -2.06
CA TYR A 9 -12.77 -11.51 -0.88
C TYR A 9 -11.62 -10.70 -0.26
N ALA A 10 -10.68 -10.25 -1.09
CA ALA A 10 -9.56 -9.44 -0.64
C ALA A 10 -10.03 -8.14 0.06
N ARG A 11 -11.08 -7.50 -0.47
CA ARG A 11 -11.70 -6.32 0.15
C ARG A 11 -12.08 -6.58 1.59
N ARG A 12 -12.73 -7.69 1.90
CA ARG A 12 -13.14 -8.07 3.27
C ARG A 12 -11.91 -8.21 4.17
N ALA A 13 -10.93 -8.99 3.73
CA ALA A 13 -9.64 -9.14 4.38
C ALA A 13 -8.55 -9.44 3.33
N PRO A 14 -7.36 -8.83 3.41
CA PRO A 14 -6.86 -8.03 4.53
C PRO A 14 -7.18 -6.53 4.46
N PHE A 15 -7.92 -6.05 3.45
CA PHE A 15 -8.12 -4.60 3.23
C PHE A 15 -9.17 -3.93 4.12
N GLY A 16 -9.90 -4.69 4.94
CA GLY A 16 -10.77 -4.11 5.99
C GLY A 16 -12.05 -3.46 5.47
N GLY A 17 -12.58 -3.98 4.36
CA GLY A 17 -13.86 -3.57 3.77
C GLY A 17 -13.76 -2.54 2.66
N ARG A 18 -12.57 -2.03 2.34
CA ARG A 18 -12.38 -1.04 1.28
C ARG A 18 -11.25 -1.38 0.33
N LEU A 19 -11.38 -0.99 -0.93
CA LEU A 19 -10.36 -1.21 -1.94
C LEU A 19 -10.15 0.02 -2.82
N SER A 20 -8.90 0.48 -2.93
CA SER A 20 -8.50 1.60 -3.78
C SER A 20 -8.08 1.12 -5.18
N GLN A 21 -8.13 2.03 -6.15
CA GLN A 21 -7.64 1.73 -7.50
C GLN A 21 -6.14 1.37 -7.48
N GLY A 22 -5.33 2.07 -6.69
CA GLY A 22 -3.90 1.75 -6.56
C GLY A 22 -3.64 0.35 -5.99
N GLN A 23 -4.47 -0.12 -5.05
CA GLN A 23 -4.38 -1.50 -4.55
C GLN A 23 -4.71 -2.53 -5.64
N ILE A 24 -5.77 -2.26 -6.42
CA ILE A 24 -6.15 -3.09 -7.57
C ILE A 24 -5.03 -3.12 -8.61
N ASP A 25 -4.48 -1.96 -8.98
CA ASP A 25 -3.41 -1.84 -9.98
C ASP A 25 -2.14 -2.58 -9.51
N GLY A 26 -1.79 -2.43 -8.23
CA GLY A 26 -0.66 -3.11 -7.59
C GLY A 26 -0.77 -4.63 -7.62
N MET A 27 -1.95 -5.16 -7.28
CA MET A 27 -2.23 -6.60 -7.36
C MET A 27 -2.29 -7.09 -8.80
N ASN A 28 -2.90 -6.33 -9.71
CA ASN A 28 -2.96 -6.68 -11.13
C ASN A 28 -1.57 -6.73 -11.78
N ALA A 29 -0.63 -5.88 -11.37
CA ALA A 29 0.75 -5.96 -11.83
C ALA A 29 1.41 -7.30 -11.44
N LEU A 30 1.19 -7.75 -10.20
CA LEU A 30 1.66 -9.04 -9.73
C LEU A 30 1.01 -10.20 -10.50
N PHE A 31 -0.28 -10.12 -10.82
CA PHE A 31 -0.97 -11.14 -11.61
C PHE A 31 -0.46 -11.21 -13.05
N ARG A 32 -0.29 -10.06 -13.72
CA ARG A 32 0.29 -10.01 -15.07
C ARG A 32 1.68 -10.63 -15.11
N CYS A 33 2.51 -10.31 -14.12
CA CYS A 33 3.82 -10.92 -13.97
C CYS A 33 3.71 -12.43 -13.71
N TRP A 34 2.91 -12.85 -12.73
CA TRP A 34 2.71 -14.27 -12.41
C TRP A 34 2.32 -15.11 -13.63
N ASP A 35 1.37 -14.61 -14.42
CA ASP A 35 0.87 -15.27 -15.62
C ASP A 35 1.93 -15.31 -16.74
N SER A 36 2.78 -14.29 -16.86
CA SER A 36 3.83 -14.24 -17.89
C SER A 36 4.90 -15.31 -17.70
N HIS A 37 5.18 -15.71 -16.46
CA HIS A 37 6.12 -16.78 -16.12
C HIS A 37 5.61 -18.19 -16.43
N LYS A 38 4.31 -18.34 -16.78
CA LYS A 38 3.69 -19.62 -17.21
C LYS A 38 4.04 -20.80 -16.29
N ILE A 39 4.03 -20.57 -14.98
CA ILE A 39 4.41 -21.57 -13.98
C ILE A 39 3.43 -22.75 -14.06
N PRO A 40 3.85 -23.96 -14.46
CA PRO A 40 2.93 -25.09 -14.63
C PRO A 40 2.39 -25.59 -13.28
N GLY A 41 1.08 -25.83 -13.20
CA GLY A 41 0.42 -26.26 -11.96
C GLY A 41 0.62 -25.28 -10.80
N PRO A 42 0.38 -23.98 -11.00
CA PRO A 42 0.77 -22.95 -10.04
C PRO A 42 0.04 -23.19 -8.72
N ASP A 43 0.82 -23.41 -7.68
CA ASP A 43 0.35 -23.53 -6.32
C ASP A 43 -0.05 -22.15 -5.80
N ASN A 44 -1.35 -21.91 -5.59
CA ASN A 44 -1.89 -20.64 -5.11
C ASN A 44 -1.21 -20.14 -3.84
N ARG A 45 -0.63 -21.05 -3.03
CA ARG A 45 0.14 -20.70 -1.82
C ARG A 45 1.33 -19.80 -2.14
N LEU A 46 1.99 -20.01 -3.28
CA LEU A 46 3.12 -19.18 -3.70
C LEU A 46 2.69 -17.73 -3.97
N LEU A 47 1.66 -17.55 -4.80
CA LEU A 47 1.14 -16.23 -5.15
C LEU A 47 0.49 -15.53 -3.94
N ALA A 48 -0.24 -16.27 -3.11
CA ALA A 48 -0.80 -15.76 -1.85
C ALA A 48 0.30 -15.19 -0.95
N TYR A 49 1.46 -15.87 -0.85
CA TYR A 49 2.55 -15.41 -0.02
C TYR A 49 3.25 -14.17 -0.59
N ILE A 50 3.36 -14.09 -1.92
CA ILE A 50 3.87 -12.90 -2.62
C ILE A 50 2.98 -11.70 -2.31
N LEU A 51 1.67 -11.83 -2.49
CA LEU A 51 0.69 -10.78 -2.18
C LEU A 51 0.76 -10.35 -0.71
N ALA A 52 0.84 -11.30 0.22
CA ALA A 52 0.93 -11.03 1.64
C ALA A 52 2.21 -10.26 2.02
N SER A 53 3.34 -10.63 1.40
CA SER A 53 4.61 -9.95 1.60
C SER A 53 4.55 -8.52 1.05
N VAL A 54 4.05 -8.35 -0.18
CA VAL A 54 3.88 -7.02 -0.78
C VAL A 54 2.92 -6.15 0.04
N PHE A 55 1.81 -6.70 0.53
CA PHE A 55 0.89 -5.98 1.41
C PHE A 55 1.59 -5.48 2.67
N HIS A 56 2.41 -6.33 3.30
CA HIS A 56 3.16 -5.94 4.48
C HIS A 56 4.20 -4.85 4.21
N GLU A 57 5.04 -5.04 3.19
CA GLU A 57 6.15 -4.14 2.88
C GLU A 57 5.69 -2.75 2.38
N THR A 58 4.52 -2.69 1.73
CA THR A 58 3.96 -1.45 1.18
C THR A 58 2.97 -0.75 2.11
N GLY A 59 2.81 -1.22 3.35
CA GLY A 59 1.83 -0.70 4.29
C GLY A 59 0.38 -0.83 3.78
N GLY A 60 0.10 -1.88 3.00
CA GLY A 60 -1.20 -2.18 2.42
C GLY A 60 -1.57 -1.37 1.18
N THR A 61 -0.66 -0.54 0.65
CA THR A 61 -0.94 0.23 -0.58
C THR A 61 -0.85 -0.64 -1.84
N MET A 62 -0.12 -1.76 -1.78
CA MET A 62 0.26 -2.63 -2.90
C MET A 62 1.06 -1.93 -4.01
N LEU A 63 1.47 -0.69 -3.81
CA LEU A 63 2.21 0.09 -4.79
C LEU A 63 3.71 0.13 -4.45
N PRO A 64 4.60 0.34 -5.43
CA PRO A 64 6.01 0.58 -5.18
C PRO A 64 6.21 1.77 -4.24
N VAL A 65 6.95 1.56 -3.16
CA VAL A 65 7.29 2.63 -2.20
C VAL A 65 8.79 2.72 -2.01
N ARG A 66 9.25 3.89 -1.59
CA ARG A 66 10.60 4.06 -1.05
C ARG A 66 10.59 3.68 0.43
N GLU A 67 11.72 3.20 0.91
CA GLU A 67 11.96 3.00 2.33
C GLU A 67 11.60 4.26 3.10
N THR A 68 10.99 4.08 4.28
CA THR A 68 10.40 5.15 5.11
C THR A 68 9.17 5.85 4.50
N PHE A 69 8.64 5.36 3.37
CA PHE A 69 7.53 5.97 2.62
C PHE A 69 7.82 7.40 2.14
N ALA A 70 9.09 7.72 1.90
CA ALA A 70 9.48 9.04 1.41
C ALA A 70 9.02 9.26 -0.04
N SER A 71 8.63 10.49 -0.36
CA SER A 71 8.28 10.89 -1.73
C SER A 71 9.50 11.05 -2.65
N THR A 72 10.70 11.20 -2.08
CA THR A 72 11.94 11.41 -2.82
C THR A 72 13.09 10.58 -2.25
N ASP A 73 14.09 10.29 -3.08
CA ASP A 73 15.31 9.60 -2.66
C ASP A 73 16.07 10.38 -1.59
N ALA A 74 16.15 11.71 -1.71
CA ALA A 74 16.76 12.57 -0.70
C ALA A 74 16.01 12.48 0.65
N GLY A 75 14.67 12.41 0.61
CA GLY A 75 13.84 12.22 1.80
C GLY A 75 14.11 10.87 2.48
N ALA A 76 14.18 9.78 1.70
CA ALA A 76 14.49 8.45 2.24
C ALA A 76 15.86 8.42 2.92
N ILE A 77 16.88 8.96 2.24
CA ILE A 77 18.25 9.05 2.76
C ILE A 77 18.28 9.87 4.07
N ALA A 78 17.62 11.03 4.10
CA ALA A 78 17.59 11.89 5.28
C ALA A 78 16.88 11.21 6.47
N ALA A 79 15.79 10.49 6.22
CA ALA A 79 15.07 9.75 7.26
C ALA A 79 15.93 8.61 7.83
N LEU A 80 16.62 7.86 6.97
CA LEU A 80 17.53 6.78 7.37
C LEU A 80 18.75 7.29 8.13
N ASP A 81 19.36 8.39 7.68
CA ASP A 81 20.47 9.02 8.41
C ASP A 81 20.04 9.52 9.79
N LYS A 82 18.84 10.08 9.92
CA LYS A 82 18.27 10.48 11.21
C LYS A 82 18.08 9.27 12.14
N ALA A 83 17.55 8.17 11.62
CA ALA A 83 17.38 6.93 12.39
C ALA A 83 18.72 6.32 12.81
N TYR A 84 19.71 6.31 11.92
CA TYR A 84 21.06 5.81 12.18
C TYR A 84 21.77 6.62 13.27
N LYS A 85 21.76 7.97 13.16
CA LYS A 85 22.33 8.86 14.19
C LYS A 85 21.66 8.70 15.56
N ALA A 86 20.37 8.35 15.57
CA ALA A 86 19.63 8.09 16.80
C ALA A 86 19.82 6.66 17.36
N GLY A 87 20.73 5.85 16.79
CA GLY A 87 21.00 4.49 17.25
C GLY A 87 19.89 3.48 16.95
N ARG A 88 18.91 3.83 16.11
CA ARG A 88 17.74 2.97 15.82
C ARG A 88 18.00 1.90 14.77
N LEU A 89 19.15 1.96 14.09
CA LEU A 89 19.59 1.03 13.06
C LEU A 89 20.85 0.26 13.51
N GLY A 90 20.91 -0.16 14.77
CA GLY A 90 22.09 -0.79 15.38
C GLY A 90 22.51 -2.14 14.76
N GLN A 91 21.68 -2.73 13.90
CA GLN A 91 22.01 -3.93 13.13
C GLN A 91 22.76 -3.63 11.82
N VAL A 92 22.81 -2.36 11.41
CA VAL A 92 23.46 -1.95 10.16
C VAL A 92 24.87 -1.46 10.45
N SER A 93 25.87 -2.21 10.02
CA SER A 93 27.28 -1.81 10.10
C SER A 93 27.66 -0.81 8.99
N GLU A 94 27.15 -1.00 7.77
CA GLU A 94 27.42 -0.15 6.62
C GLU A 94 26.14 0.47 6.05
N PRO A 95 26.05 1.81 5.95
CA PRO A 95 24.84 2.51 5.54
C PRO A 95 24.60 2.43 4.04
N TYR A 96 24.04 1.30 3.59
CA TYR A 96 23.73 0.99 2.18
C TYR A 96 22.85 2.04 1.47
N TRP A 97 22.12 2.87 2.22
CA TRP A 97 21.30 3.96 1.68
C TRP A 97 22.10 5.22 1.34
N ARG A 98 23.34 5.37 1.80
CA ARG A 98 24.14 6.53 1.41
C ARG A 98 24.57 6.41 -0.04
N LYS A 99 24.80 7.56 -0.66
CA LYS A 99 25.29 7.61 -2.04
C LYS A 99 26.70 7.04 -2.11
N ASP A 100 26.92 6.08 -3.01
CA ASP A 100 28.23 5.53 -3.32
C ASP A 100 29.05 6.48 -4.22
N ALA A 101 30.22 6.03 -4.67
CA ALA A 101 31.10 6.79 -5.55
C ALA A 101 30.40 7.24 -6.85
N ASP A 102 29.47 6.42 -7.35
CA ASP A 102 28.67 6.65 -8.57
C ASP A 102 27.42 7.50 -8.30
N LYS A 103 27.30 8.05 -7.07
CA LYS A 103 26.16 8.82 -6.58
C LYS A 103 24.85 8.03 -6.55
N LYS A 104 24.91 6.69 -6.52
CA LYS A 104 23.77 5.78 -6.43
C LYS A 104 23.54 5.35 -4.98
N SER A 105 22.30 5.00 -4.66
CA SER A 105 21.88 4.67 -3.30
C SER A 105 20.99 3.43 -3.31
N TRP A 106 21.21 2.53 -2.35
CA TRP A 106 20.67 1.18 -2.37
C TRP A 106 19.65 0.92 -1.25
N PHE A 107 18.93 1.98 -0.83
CA PHE A 107 17.81 1.86 0.11
C PHE A 107 16.63 1.08 -0.49
N GLY A 108 15.70 0.66 0.36
CA GLY A 108 14.52 -0.12 -0.02
C GLY A 108 13.65 0.55 -1.09
N ARG A 109 13.45 -0.10 -2.23
CA ARG A 109 12.51 0.37 -3.27
C ARG A 109 11.56 -0.74 -3.70
N GLY A 110 10.40 -0.33 -4.19
CA GLY A 110 9.42 -1.24 -4.78
C GLY A 110 8.48 -1.86 -3.77
N GLN A 111 7.62 -2.73 -4.30
CA GLN A 111 6.59 -3.49 -3.61
C GLN A 111 7.17 -4.46 -2.55
N ILE A 112 8.44 -4.82 -2.65
CA ILE A 112 9.11 -5.74 -1.71
C ILE A 112 10.34 -5.15 -1.01
N GLN A 113 10.54 -3.83 -1.12
CA GLN A 113 11.66 -3.12 -0.47
C GLN A 113 13.04 -3.71 -0.79
N LEU A 114 13.39 -3.77 -2.07
CA LEU A 114 14.70 -4.21 -2.54
C LEU A 114 15.82 -3.31 -1.98
N THR A 115 16.76 -3.89 -1.23
CA THR A 115 17.90 -3.20 -0.59
C THR A 115 19.24 -3.79 -1.03
N HIS A 116 20.31 -3.01 -0.89
CA HIS A 116 21.72 -3.37 -1.18
C HIS A 116 22.09 -3.53 -2.67
N LYS A 117 23.24 -2.97 -3.07
CA LYS A 117 23.76 -2.99 -4.45
C LYS A 117 23.80 -4.38 -5.07
N PHE A 118 24.23 -5.38 -4.31
CA PHE A 118 24.34 -6.76 -4.80
C PHE A 118 22.97 -7.37 -5.19
N ASN A 119 21.89 -7.02 -4.48
CA ASN A 119 20.56 -7.49 -4.85
C ASN A 119 20.04 -6.75 -6.08
N TYR A 120 20.27 -5.44 -6.19
CA TYR A 120 19.95 -4.66 -7.40
C TYR A 120 20.68 -5.24 -8.63
N ASP A 121 21.96 -5.58 -8.50
CA ASP A 121 22.74 -6.21 -9.57
C ASP A 121 22.22 -7.61 -9.94
N ALA A 122 22.01 -8.48 -8.94
CA ALA A 122 21.53 -9.84 -9.17
C ALA A 122 20.14 -9.88 -9.85
N LEU A 123 19.19 -9.10 -9.32
CA LEU A 123 17.85 -9.01 -9.91
C LEU A 123 17.84 -8.27 -11.23
N GLY A 124 18.60 -7.18 -11.36
CA GLY A 124 18.70 -6.43 -12.61
C GLY A 124 19.20 -7.30 -13.76
N LYS A 125 20.26 -8.09 -13.53
CA LYS A 125 20.72 -9.09 -14.49
C LYS A 125 19.67 -10.14 -14.80
N ARG A 126 18.98 -10.65 -13.77
CA ARG A 126 17.98 -11.70 -13.93
C ARG A 126 16.76 -11.26 -14.74
N ILE A 127 16.30 -10.02 -14.57
CA ILE A 127 15.11 -9.48 -15.24
C ILE A 127 15.48 -8.61 -16.46
N GLU A 128 16.76 -8.58 -16.83
CA GLU A 128 17.30 -7.83 -17.96
C GLU A 128 17.02 -6.31 -17.90
N VAL A 129 17.07 -5.75 -16.69
CA VAL A 129 16.89 -4.31 -16.40
C VAL A 129 18.13 -3.75 -15.71
N ASP A 130 18.65 -2.61 -16.17
CA ASP A 130 19.79 -1.94 -15.54
C ASP A 130 19.40 -1.22 -14.22
N LEU A 131 19.16 -2.02 -13.18
CA LEU A 131 18.85 -1.54 -11.83
C LEU A 131 20.07 -0.91 -11.13
N VAL A 132 21.29 -1.19 -11.59
CA VAL A 132 22.52 -0.63 -11.00
C VAL A 132 22.77 0.77 -11.54
N GLY A 133 22.67 0.95 -12.86
CA GLY A 133 22.74 2.26 -13.50
C GLY A 133 21.53 3.13 -13.18
N ASN A 134 20.34 2.53 -13.02
CA ASN A 134 19.10 3.25 -12.71
C ASN A 134 18.28 2.59 -11.59
N PRO A 135 18.67 2.76 -10.31
CA PRO A 135 17.96 2.12 -9.18
C PRO A 135 16.52 2.61 -8.99
N SER A 136 16.14 3.76 -9.55
CA SER A 136 14.74 4.21 -9.51
C SER A 136 13.79 3.37 -10.34
N LEU A 137 14.29 2.55 -11.28
CA LEU A 137 13.46 1.59 -12.02
C LEU A 137 12.79 0.56 -11.10
N ALA A 138 13.34 0.29 -9.91
CA ALA A 138 12.69 -0.55 -8.90
C ALA A 138 11.39 0.07 -8.33
N LEU A 139 11.06 1.33 -8.67
CA LEU A 139 9.79 1.99 -8.33
C LEU A 139 8.78 2.00 -9.48
N ASP A 140 9.18 1.56 -10.67
CA ASP A 140 8.21 1.26 -11.72
C ASP A 140 7.36 0.06 -11.30
N LEU A 141 6.05 0.12 -11.56
CA LEU A 141 5.12 -0.86 -11.03
C LEU A 141 5.34 -2.26 -11.60
N ASP A 142 5.56 -2.37 -12.91
CA ASP A 142 5.72 -3.66 -13.57
C ASP A 142 7.11 -4.25 -13.26
N ILE A 143 8.16 -3.43 -13.26
CA ILE A 143 9.51 -3.87 -12.84
C ILE A 143 9.51 -4.30 -11.37
N SER A 144 8.82 -3.56 -10.50
CA SER A 144 8.71 -3.91 -9.09
C SER A 144 7.95 -5.22 -8.86
N ALA A 145 6.92 -5.50 -9.65
CA ALA A 145 6.19 -6.76 -9.58
C ALA A 145 7.09 -7.93 -10.01
N GLU A 146 7.82 -7.75 -11.11
CA GLU A 146 8.82 -8.71 -11.60
C GLU A 146 9.89 -9.01 -10.53
N ILE A 147 10.45 -7.96 -9.90
CA ILE A 147 11.40 -8.09 -8.78
C ILE A 147 10.82 -8.94 -7.65
N ALA A 148 9.58 -8.67 -7.24
CA ALA A 148 8.94 -9.40 -6.14
C ALA A 148 8.74 -10.88 -6.49
N ILE A 149 8.18 -11.16 -7.68
CA ILE A 149 7.85 -12.51 -8.14
C ILE A 149 9.13 -13.33 -8.33
N VAL A 150 10.05 -12.85 -9.17
CA VAL A 150 11.30 -13.57 -9.49
C VAL A 150 12.17 -13.70 -8.25
N GLY A 151 12.30 -12.64 -7.47
CA GLY A 151 13.13 -12.65 -6.26
C GLY A 151 12.68 -13.69 -5.23
N MET A 152 11.37 -13.87 -5.03
CA MET A 152 10.85 -14.87 -4.08
C MET A 152 10.85 -16.30 -4.64
N LEU A 153 10.57 -16.48 -5.93
CA LEU A 153 10.58 -17.79 -6.58
C LEU A 153 12.00 -18.35 -6.70
N GLU A 154 12.97 -17.50 -7.05
CA GLU A 154 14.35 -17.90 -7.29
C GLU A 154 15.27 -17.67 -6.08
N GLY A 155 14.78 -17.00 -5.04
CA GLY A 155 15.49 -16.78 -3.79
C GLY A 155 16.63 -15.78 -3.93
N LEU A 156 16.46 -14.75 -4.74
CA LEU A 156 17.49 -13.76 -5.03
C LEU A 156 17.67 -12.70 -3.94
N PHE A 157 16.86 -12.72 -2.88
CA PHE A 157 17.03 -11.83 -1.72
C PHE A 157 17.93 -12.43 -0.64
N THR A 158 17.68 -13.69 -0.25
CA THR A 158 18.35 -14.35 0.89
C THR A 158 18.94 -15.73 0.55
N GLY A 159 18.77 -16.20 -0.68
CA GLY A 159 19.07 -17.57 -1.10
C GLY A 159 17.97 -18.59 -0.79
N LYS A 160 16.88 -18.20 -0.11
CA LYS A 160 15.74 -19.07 0.20
C LYS A 160 14.62 -18.87 -0.83
N LYS A 161 14.01 -19.97 -1.28
CA LYS A 161 12.95 -19.98 -2.31
C LYS A 161 11.60 -20.35 -1.71
N LEU A 162 10.50 -19.83 -2.26
CA LEU A 162 9.16 -20.18 -1.79
C LEU A 162 8.86 -21.69 -1.85
N LEU A 163 9.36 -22.41 -2.86
CA LEU A 163 9.16 -23.87 -3.00
C LEU A 163 9.78 -24.69 -1.84
N ALA A 164 10.71 -24.11 -1.07
CA ALA A 164 11.24 -24.74 0.13
C ALA A 164 10.26 -24.68 1.34
N TYR A 165 9.19 -23.89 1.22
CA TYR A 165 8.18 -23.67 2.26
C TYR A 165 6.79 -24.12 1.83
N PHE A 166 6.50 -24.07 0.53
CA PHE A 166 5.23 -24.50 -0.07
C PHE A 166 5.51 -25.57 -1.12
N ASN A 167 5.09 -26.79 -0.83
CA ASN A 167 5.18 -27.93 -1.74
C ASN A 167 4.19 -29.03 -1.31
N LEU A 168 4.26 -30.21 -1.94
CA LEU A 168 3.36 -31.34 -1.65
C LEU A 168 3.39 -31.82 -0.20
N LYS A 169 4.45 -31.53 0.55
CA LYS A 169 4.64 -32.00 1.93
C LYS A 169 4.67 -30.86 2.96
N LYS A 170 4.67 -29.61 2.49
CA LYS A 170 4.92 -28.45 3.35
C LYS A 170 4.01 -27.28 2.98
N ASP A 171 3.44 -26.67 4.01
CA ASP A 171 2.74 -25.40 3.97
C ASP A 171 3.20 -24.60 5.20
N ASP A 172 4.19 -23.74 5.01
CA ASP A 172 4.90 -23.06 6.11
C ASP A 172 5.03 -21.55 5.86
N PRO A 173 3.92 -20.80 5.94
CA PRO A 173 3.93 -19.36 5.72
C PRO A 173 4.70 -18.58 6.78
N VAL A 174 4.85 -19.14 7.99
CA VAL A 174 5.67 -18.52 9.04
C VAL A 174 7.16 -18.63 8.69
N GLY A 175 7.61 -19.82 8.30
CA GLY A 175 8.99 -20.06 7.88
C GLY A 175 9.35 -19.34 6.57
N ALA A 176 8.39 -19.18 5.66
CA ALA A 176 8.58 -18.52 4.37
C ALA A 176 9.05 -17.07 4.49
N ARG A 177 8.95 -16.42 5.67
CA ARG A 177 9.46 -15.06 5.85
C ARG A 177 10.96 -14.96 5.54
N ALA A 178 11.68 -16.07 5.77
CA ALA A 178 13.08 -16.27 5.42
C ALA A 178 13.44 -15.98 3.96
N VAL A 179 12.47 -16.01 3.04
CA VAL A 179 12.65 -15.73 1.61
C VAL A 179 12.97 -14.25 1.36
N VAL A 180 12.37 -13.35 2.13
CA VAL A 180 12.51 -11.89 1.93
C VAL A 180 13.38 -11.28 3.03
N ASN A 181 13.20 -11.70 4.28
CA ASN A 181 13.95 -11.21 5.43
C ASN A 181 14.12 -12.34 6.45
N GLY A 182 14.55 -12.09 7.69
CA GLY A 182 14.65 -13.12 8.74
C GLY A 182 13.29 -13.69 9.19
N ARG A 183 12.93 -13.51 10.47
CA ARG A 183 11.63 -13.98 11.02
C ARG A 183 10.76 -12.86 11.58
N ASP A 184 11.18 -11.60 11.38
CA ASP A 184 10.40 -10.46 11.86
C ASP A 184 9.03 -10.41 11.17
N LYS A 185 8.00 -10.14 11.98
CA LYS A 185 6.58 -10.11 11.58
C LYS A 185 6.06 -11.37 10.87
N ALA A 186 6.76 -12.49 10.93
CA ALA A 186 6.39 -13.72 10.21
C ALA A 186 4.94 -14.19 10.47
N LYS A 187 4.49 -14.16 11.73
CA LYS A 187 3.10 -14.53 12.09
C LYS A 187 2.06 -13.56 11.51
N LEU A 188 2.37 -12.27 11.44
CA LEU A 188 1.47 -11.26 10.88
C LEU A 188 1.32 -11.47 9.38
N ILE A 189 2.44 -11.66 8.67
CA ILE A 189 2.44 -11.95 7.23
C ILE A 189 1.73 -13.27 6.93
N ALA A 190 1.90 -14.30 7.78
CA ALA A 190 1.14 -15.54 7.66
C ALA A 190 -0.38 -15.35 7.80
N GLY A 191 -0.82 -14.35 8.60
CA GLY A 191 -2.22 -13.95 8.67
C GLY A 191 -2.73 -13.36 7.36
N TYR A 192 -1.98 -12.44 6.76
CA TYR A 192 -2.33 -11.87 5.44
C TYR A 192 -2.31 -12.93 4.33
N TYR A 193 -1.33 -13.84 4.37
CA TYR A 193 -1.22 -14.98 3.47
C TYR A 193 -2.51 -15.80 3.46
N LYS A 194 -3.06 -16.12 4.64
CA LYS A 194 -4.32 -16.87 4.73
C LYS A 194 -5.45 -16.14 4.01
N SER A 195 -5.61 -14.83 4.24
CA SER A 195 -6.65 -14.04 3.58
C SER A 195 -6.49 -14.01 2.05
N PHE A 196 -5.27 -13.88 1.54
CA PHE A 196 -5.02 -13.91 0.11
C PHE A 196 -5.18 -15.31 -0.50
N LEU A 197 -4.81 -16.36 0.23
CA LEU A 197 -5.02 -17.73 -0.21
C LEU A 197 -6.52 -18.04 -0.33
N ASP A 198 -7.31 -17.70 0.69
CA ASP A 198 -8.77 -17.85 0.68
C ASP A 198 -9.38 -17.12 -0.54
N ALA A 199 -8.90 -15.90 -0.84
CA ALA A 199 -9.36 -15.12 -2.00
C ALA A 199 -8.99 -15.76 -3.34
N LEU A 200 -7.76 -16.29 -3.49
CA LEU A 200 -7.32 -16.97 -4.71
C LEU A 200 -8.05 -18.29 -4.92
N GLU A 201 -8.30 -19.06 -3.86
CA GLU A 201 -9.05 -20.31 -3.92
C GLU A 201 -10.52 -20.07 -4.27
N ALA A 202 -11.17 -19.08 -3.65
CA ALA A 202 -12.53 -18.68 -4.02
C ALA A 202 -12.61 -18.28 -5.50
N ALA A 203 -11.65 -17.50 -5.98
CA ALA A 203 -11.58 -17.06 -7.37
C ALA A 203 -11.29 -18.20 -8.37
N ALA A 204 -10.54 -19.22 -7.95
CA ALA A 204 -10.30 -20.41 -8.74
C ALA A 204 -11.56 -21.29 -8.82
N LEU A 205 -12.28 -21.46 -7.71
CA LEU A 205 -13.56 -22.17 -7.68
C LEU A 205 -14.61 -21.47 -8.55
N ALA A 206 -14.72 -20.15 -8.43
CA ALA A 206 -15.66 -19.34 -9.19
C ALA A 206 -15.46 -19.47 -10.71
N TYR A 207 -14.21 -19.54 -11.16
CA TYR A 207 -13.88 -19.74 -12.56
C TYR A 207 -14.42 -21.07 -13.14
N HIS A 208 -14.53 -22.12 -12.31
CA HIS A 208 -15.00 -23.43 -12.74
C HIS A 208 -16.50 -23.66 -12.49
N GLN A 209 -17.06 -23.06 -11.44
CA GLN A 209 -18.41 -23.37 -10.93
C GLN A 209 -19.39 -22.21 -11.06
N GLY A 210 -18.93 -21.04 -11.52
CA GLY A 210 -19.71 -19.79 -11.51
C GLY A 210 -19.47 -18.97 -10.25
N GLN A 211 -19.79 -17.68 -10.31
CA GLN A 211 -19.56 -16.76 -9.20
C GLN A 211 -20.42 -17.11 -7.98
N PRO A 212 -19.87 -17.04 -6.74
CA PRO A 212 -20.64 -17.25 -5.52
C PRO A 212 -21.77 -16.22 -5.36
N ASP A 213 -22.92 -16.65 -4.83
CA ASP A 213 -24.11 -15.78 -4.64
C ASP A 213 -23.84 -14.56 -3.72
N ASP A 214 -22.81 -14.63 -2.87
CA ASP A 214 -22.43 -13.57 -1.94
C ASP A 214 -21.45 -12.54 -2.53
N VAL A 215 -21.06 -12.70 -3.80
CA VAL A 215 -20.18 -11.77 -4.53
C VAL A 215 -21.03 -10.92 -5.47
N ALA A 216 -21.11 -9.61 -5.20
CA ALA A 216 -21.68 -8.67 -6.14
C ALA A 216 -20.58 -7.98 -6.96
N ASP A 217 -20.83 -7.65 -8.24
CA ASP A 217 -19.83 -6.97 -9.10
C ASP A 217 -19.28 -5.66 -8.49
N ARG A 218 -20.11 -4.95 -7.72
CA ARG A 218 -19.71 -3.74 -6.96
C ARG A 218 -18.64 -4.01 -5.91
N ASP A 219 -18.55 -5.23 -5.41
CA ASP A 219 -17.60 -5.66 -4.38
C ASP A 219 -16.19 -5.89 -4.96
N ALA A 220 -16.05 -5.86 -6.29
CA ALA A 220 -14.76 -5.92 -6.99
C ALA A 220 -14.25 -4.55 -7.48
N GLN A 221 -15.09 -3.50 -7.47
CA GLN A 221 -14.73 -2.18 -8.01
C GLN A 221 -14.10 -1.25 -6.97
N ALA A 222 -13.12 -0.42 -7.33
CA ALA A 222 -12.53 0.53 -6.39
C ALA A 222 -13.58 1.44 -5.71
N ASP A 223 -13.46 1.63 -4.40
CA ASP A 223 -14.31 2.55 -3.64
C ASP A 223 -13.93 4.03 -3.86
N ASN A 224 -12.78 4.28 -4.47
CA ASN A 224 -12.27 5.60 -4.75
C ASN A 224 -12.91 6.12 -6.04
N VAL A 225 -14.15 6.60 -5.95
CA VAL A 225 -14.73 7.45 -6.99
C VAL A 225 -14.01 8.81 -6.94
N PRO A 226 -13.57 9.41 -8.07
CA PRO A 226 -12.98 10.75 -8.06
C PRO A 226 -13.85 11.69 -7.23
N ALA A 227 -13.25 12.52 -6.37
CA ALA A 227 -13.96 13.38 -5.42
C ALA A 227 -15.12 14.16 -6.07
N MET A 228 -14.93 14.62 -7.32
CA MET A 228 -15.92 15.34 -8.12
C MET A 228 -17.15 14.52 -8.55
N LYS A 229 -17.09 13.19 -8.49
CA LYS A 229 -18.20 12.28 -8.82
C LYS A 229 -18.90 11.71 -7.57
N SER A 230 -18.40 12.03 -6.37
CA SER A 230 -19.03 11.59 -5.12
C SER A 230 -20.19 12.52 -4.75
N LYS A 231 -21.42 12.06 -4.99
CA LYS A 231 -22.65 12.75 -4.52
C LYS A 231 -22.61 13.00 -3.02
N SER A 232 -22.03 12.07 -2.24
CA SER A 232 -21.89 12.20 -0.78
C SER A 232 -20.92 13.30 -0.38
N LEU A 233 -19.78 13.43 -1.06
CA LEU A 233 -18.80 14.48 -0.76
C LEU A 233 -19.36 15.88 -1.10
N LEU A 234 -20.08 16.02 -2.21
CA LEU A 234 -20.77 17.25 -2.57
C LEU A 234 -21.85 17.62 -1.54
N THR A 235 -22.59 16.65 -1.03
CA THR A 235 -23.56 16.88 0.06
C THR A 235 -22.88 17.34 1.34
N ILE A 236 -21.73 16.77 1.72
CA ILE A 236 -20.98 17.17 2.91
C ILE A 236 -20.43 18.60 2.75
N ILE A 237 -19.83 18.91 1.60
CA ILE A 237 -19.30 20.26 1.30
C ILE A 237 -20.43 21.29 1.25
N GLY A 238 -21.53 20.98 0.57
CA GLY A 238 -22.70 21.85 0.50
C GLY A 238 -23.34 22.09 1.87
N SER A 239 -23.43 21.05 2.72
CA SER A 239 -23.94 21.16 4.09
C SER A 239 -23.00 21.98 4.98
N PHE A 240 -21.69 21.81 4.82
CA PHE A 240 -20.68 22.57 5.56
C PHE A 240 -20.70 24.06 5.19
N LEU A 241 -20.72 24.39 3.90
CA LEU A 241 -20.81 25.77 3.40
C LEU A 241 -22.14 26.43 3.79
N GLY A 242 -23.24 25.67 3.78
CA GLY A 242 -24.53 26.11 4.28
C GLY A 242 -24.53 26.42 5.78
N ALA A 243 -23.82 25.63 6.60
CA ALA A 243 -23.76 25.80 8.05
C ALA A 243 -22.94 27.03 8.50
N ILE A 244 -21.98 27.49 7.70
CA ILE A 244 -21.15 28.68 8.00
C ILE A 244 -21.64 29.96 7.28
N GLY A 245 -22.85 29.92 6.69
CA GLY A 245 -23.50 31.11 6.12
C GLY A 245 -22.98 31.55 4.74
N LEU A 246 -22.19 30.71 4.06
CA LEU A 246 -21.68 30.97 2.70
C LEU A 246 -22.69 30.59 1.61
N GLY A 247 -23.98 30.61 1.94
CA GLY A 247 -25.07 30.23 1.02
C GLY A 247 -25.41 31.33 0.02
N ALA A 248 -24.77 31.31 -1.14
CA ALA A 248 -25.41 31.67 -2.40
C ALA A 248 -25.23 30.49 -3.37
N VAL A 249 -26.35 29.83 -3.67
CA VAL A 249 -26.42 28.46 -4.22
C VAL A 249 -26.06 28.39 -5.72
N ASP A 250 -25.81 29.54 -6.37
CA ASP A 250 -25.58 29.61 -7.81
C ASP A 250 -24.11 29.46 -8.23
N ASP A 251 -23.15 29.58 -7.31
CA ASP A 251 -21.71 29.59 -7.64
C ASP A 251 -20.93 28.37 -7.11
N LEU A 252 -21.64 27.34 -6.61
CA LEU A 252 -21.01 26.13 -6.06
C LEU A 252 -20.24 25.35 -7.15
N LYS A 253 -20.67 25.42 -8.41
CA LYS A 253 -19.91 24.87 -9.55
C LYS A 253 -18.60 25.63 -9.80
N GLY A 254 -18.60 26.97 -9.72
CA GLY A 254 -17.41 27.79 -9.91
C GLY A 254 -16.34 27.57 -8.83
N VAL A 255 -16.75 27.36 -7.58
CA VAL A 255 -15.84 27.05 -6.46
C VAL A 255 -15.23 25.65 -6.60
N VAL A 256 -15.99 24.67 -7.12
CA VAL A 256 -15.50 23.30 -7.36
C VAL A 256 -14.61 23.23 -8.62
N GLU A 257 -14.93 24.00 -9.67
CA GLU A 257 -14.18 24.04 -10.93
C GLU A 257 -12.91 24.90 -10.86
N SER A 258 -12.86 25.92 -9.99
CA SER A 258 -11.69 26.80 -9.89
C SER A 258 -10.43 26.11 -9.38
N GLY A 259 -10.53 24.90 -8.78
CA GLY A 259 -9.40 24.05 -8.39
C GLY A 259 -8.39 24.70 -7.41
N ALA A 260 -8.63 25.94 -7.02
CA ALA A 260 -7.75 26.77 -6.25
C ALA A 260 -8.26 26.84 -4.81
N THR A 261 -7.33 26.59 -3.88
CA THR A 261 -7.40 26.89 -2.45
C THR A 261 -8.07 25.91 -1.47
N LEU A 262 -8.36 24.66 -1.81
CA LEU A 262 -8.57 23.62 -0.75
C LEU A 262 -7.84 22.29 -0.97
N PHE A 263 -7.54 21.93 -2.22
CA PHE A 263 -6.98 20.61 -2.55
C PHE A 263 -5.51 20.60 -2.99
N GLY A 264 -4.94 21.77 -3.31
CA GLY A 264 -3.56 21.88 -3.84
C GLY A 264 -2.44 21.56 -2.84
N ALA A 265 -2.73 21.39 -1.55
CA ALA A 265 -1.72 21.20 -0.50
C ALA A 265 -1.80 19.84 0.23
N ILE A 266 -2.68 18.92 -0.19
CA ILE A 266 -2.95 17.69 0.56
C ILE A 266 -2.62 16.46 -0.30
N SER A 267 -1.37 16.00 -0.23
CA SER A 267 -0.87 14.84 -0.97
C SER A 267 -1.06 13.50 -0.21
N ASN A 268 -1.92 13.46 0.81
CA ASN A 268 -2.19 12.24 1.59
C ASN A 268 -3.67 12.16 2.02
N PRO A 269 -4.40 11.07 1.66
CA PRO A 269 -5.80 10.85 2.06
C PRO A 269 -6.05 10.91 3.58
N TRP A 270 -5.06 10.54 4.40
CA TRP A 270 -5.15 10.61 5.86
C TRP A 270 -5.09 12.04 6.40
N ALA A 271 -4.39 12.94 5.71
CA ALA A 271 -4.38 14.36 6.05
C ALA A 271 -5.72 15.03 5.72
N PHE A 272 -6.41 14.56 4.68
CA PHE A 272 -7.77 15.02 4.37
C PHE A 272 -8.78 14.56 5.43
N GLY A 273 -8.76 13.28 5.81
CA GLY A 273 -9.61 12.77 6.89
C GLY A 273 -9.37 13.50 8.20
N SER A 274 -8.11 13.73 8.56
CA SER A 274 -7.73 14.48 9.77
C SER A 274 -8.21 15.93 9.74
N LEU A 275 -8.12 16.61 8.59
CA LEU A 275 -8.61 17.98 8.42
C LEU A 275 -10.13 18.02 8.61
N VAL A 276 -10.87 17.13 7.95
CA VAL A 276 -12.34 17.06 8.06
C VAL A 276 -12.77 16.79 9.50
N PHE A 277 -12.14 15.83 10.19
CA PHE A 277 -12.46 15.54 11.60
C PHE A 277 -12.08 16.68 12.55
N ALA A 278 -10.95 17.35 12.34
CA ALA A 278 -10.54 18.49 13.14
C ALA A 278 -11.49 19.68 12.96
N THR A 279 -11.95 19.94 11.73
CA THR A 279 -12.87 21.04 11.42
C THR A 279 -14.28 20.77 11.93
N VAL A 280 -14.81 19.55 11.76
CA VAL A 280 -16.11 19.16 12.36
C VAL A 280 -16.03 19.22 13.88
N GLY A 281 -14.93 18.75 14.46
CA GLY A 281 -14.67 18.86 15.90
C GLY A 281 -14.68 20.31 16.38
N ALA A 282 -14.02 21.22 15.65
CA ALA A 282 -14.00 22.64 15.98
C ALA A 282 -15.39 23.28 15.89
N VAL A 283 -16.16 23.00 14.83
CA VAL A 283 -17.54 23.53 14.66
C VAL A 283 -18.46 23.04 15.77
N VAL A 284 -18.40 21.75 16.11
CA VAL A 284 -19.19 21.17 17.21
C VAL A 284 -18.76 21.80 18.54
N LEU A 285 -17.47 21.97 18.79
CA LEU A 285 -16.97 22.59 20.02
C LEU A 285 -17.43 24.05 20.14
N THR A 286 -17.34 24.83 19.06
CA THR A 286 -17.81 26.22 19.03
C THR A 286 -19.31 26.32 19.22
N TRP A 287 -20.10 25.41 18.63
CA TRP A 287 -21.54 25.34 18.86
C TRP A 287 -21.90 24.95 20.30
N LEU A 288 -21.19 23.99 20.89
CA LEU A 288 -21.40 23.56 22.28
C LEU A 288 -21.06 24.67 23.29
N VAL A 289 -20.01 25.46 23.04
CA VAL A 289 -19.65 26.62 23.86
C VAL A 289 -20.65 27.76 23.65
N GLY A 290 -21.00 28.09 22.40
CA GLY A 290 -21.94 29.18 22.07
C GLY A 290 -23.38 28.90 22.51
N SER A 291 -23.79 27.64 22.54
CA SER A 291 -25.11 27.22 23.05
C SER A 291 -25.16 27.04 24.58
N GLY A 292 -24.06 27.32 25.29
CA GLY A 292 -23.96 27.19 26.75
C GLY A 292 -23.97 25.75 27.26
N ARG A 293 -23.85 24.75 26.38
CA ARG A 293 -23.80 23.31 26.74
C ARG A 293 -22.44 22.89 27.29
N ILE A 294 -21.40 23.69 27.03
CA ILE A 294 -20.09 23.60 27.67
C ILE A 294 -19.70 24.99 28.17
N THR A 295 -19.45 25.11 29.47
CA THR A 295 -18.90 26.32 30.10
C THR A 295 -17.43 26.09 30.46
N ILE A 296 -16.53 26.91 29.91
CA ILE A 296 -15.10 26.86 30.21
C ILE A 296 -14.82 27.76 31.41
N ASN A 297 -14.67 27.16 32.60
CA ASN A 297 -14.27 27.89 33.80
C ASN A 297 -12.76 28.18 33.77
N ARG A 298 -12.39 29.46 33.69
CA ARG A 298 -10.99 29.88 33.89
C ARG A 298 -10.72 29.93 35.40
N SER A 299 -9.68 29.24 35.87
CA SER A 299 -9.21 29.40 37.24
C SER A 299 -8.69 30.83 37.44
N ALA A 300 -9.07 31.46 38.56
CA ALA A 300 -8.54 32.76 38.95
C ALA A 300 -7.02 32.63 39.17
N VAL A 301 -6.26 33.46 38.47
CA VAL A 301 -4.83 33.65 38.73
C VAL A 301 -4.71 34.23 40.15
N ARG A 302 -4.01 33.53 41.04
CA ARG A 302 -3.56 34.07 42.33
C ARG A 302 -2.20 34.72 42.17
#